data_AF-A0A1N6ZKS9-F1
#
_entry.id   AF-A0A1N6ZKS9-F1
#
_cell.length_a   1.000
_cell.length_b   1.000
_cell.length_c   1.000
_cell.angle_alpha   90.00
_cell.angle_beta   90.00
_cell.angle_gamma   90.00
#
_symmetry.space_group_name_H-M   'P 1'
#
loop_
_entity.id
_entity.type
_entity.pdbx_description
1 polymer ?
#
loop_
_entity_poly.entity_id
_entity_poly.type
_entity_poly.pdbx_seq_one_letter_code
_entity_poly.pdbx_strand_id
1 'polypeptide(L)'
;MANVKSDVMARTAQKVESLIAEDSAMADALSVVYERTDEGSDEVEWGDVSDDITSGQWGRMIEKGILVDGIHGFELANPDAVESALDGSTGSTAATASSPDVDDVEGTTWSKWDKLAAVASIGLFAGYSIKSVRGVVGGAVDVFIGPIESAVPFYVVIMILAMLTGLYSTLLQDNLMDMDKMGAYQQRMKDIQKRQKEAREKGDEQEMERIREEQMEAMGDQMGMFKEQFRPMVWTMFLTIPVFLWMYWRIGTDTGAVVPQQIIIPMAGGPIPWQEGILGPMQAWIIWYFLCSMAFTQLIRKALNIQTTPT
;
A
#
# COMPACT_ATOMS: atom_id res chain seq x y z
N MET A 1 -37.90 -4.99 0.76
CA MET A 1 -37.36 -6.14 1.53
C MET A 1 -36.02 -6.65 0.99
N ALA A 2 -35.79 -6.74 -0.33
CA ALA A 2 -34.50 -7.21 -0.88
C ALA A 2 -33.27 -6.37 -0.45
N ASN A 3 -33.40 -5.04 -0.37
CA ASN A 3 -32.28 -4.13 -0.08
C ASN A 3 -31.80 -4.14 1.39
N VAL A 4 -32.64 -4.62 2.31
CA VAL A 4 -32.27 -4.74 3.74
C VAL A 4 -31.52 -6.05 3.97
N LYS A 5 -31.90 -7.11 3.26
CA LYS A 5 -31.23 -8.42 3.36
C LYS A 5 -29.79 -8.34 2.83
N SER A 6 -29.56 -7.61 1.73
CA SER A 6 -28.21 -7.38 1.18
C SER A 6 -27.29 -6.57 2.09
N ASP A 7 -27.83 -5.57 2.79
CA ASP A 7 -27.08 -4.72 3.73
C ASP A 7 -26.71 -5.49 5.01
N VAL A 8 -27.62 -6.35 5.51
CA VAL A 8 -27.33 -7.27 6.61
C VAL A 8 -26.29 -8.33 6.20
N MET A 9 -26.42 -8.88 4.99
CA MET A 9 -25.45 -9.84 4.44
C MET A 9 -24.04 -9.25 4.33
N ALA A 10 -23.93 -8.01 3.83
CA ALA A 10 -22.64 -7.31 3.70
C ALA A 10 -22.00 -6.99 5.06
N ARG A 11 -22.79 -6.57 6.06
CA ARG A 11 -22.29 -6.27 7.41
C ARG A 11 -21.83 -7.50 8.16
N THR A 12 -22.51 -8.64 7.99
CA THR A 12 -22.07 -9.90 8.61
C THR A 12 -20.78 -10.41 7.96
N ALA A 13 -20.64 -10.30 6.63
CA ALA A 13 -19.40 -10.65 5.94
C ALA A 13 -18.21 -9.79 6.41
N GLN A 14 -18.37 -8.47 6.53
CA GLN A 14 -17.33 -7.57 7.06
C GLN A 14 -16.92 -7.93 8.49
N LYS A 15 -17.87 -8.37 9.33
CA LYS A 15 -17.58 -8.80 10.70
C LYS A 15 -16.76 -10.10 10.74
N VAL A 16 -17.12 -11.08 9.92
CA VAL A 16 -16.38 -12.35 9.78
C VAL A 16 -14.96 -12.08 9.28
N GLU A 17 -14.81 -11.27 8.24
CA GLU A 17 -13.51 -10.89 7.66
C GLU A 17 -12.66 -10.10 8.66
N SER A 18 -13.26 -9.17 9.42
CA SER A 18 -12.55 -8.43 10.48
C SER A 18 -12.04 -9.34 11.59
N LEU A 19 -12.81 -10.38 11.96
CA LEU A 19 -12.43 -11.31 13.01
C LEU A 19 -11.30 -12.23 12.58
N ILE A 20 -11.30 -12.68 11.32
CA ILE A 20 -10.22 -13.47 10.73
C ILE A 20 -8.95 -12.62 10.56
N ALA A 21 -9.09 -11.33 10.21
CA ALA A 21 -7.98 -10.41 10.09
C ALA A 21 -7.34 -10.05 11.46
N GLU A 22 -8.13 -10.03 12.53
CA GLU A 22 -7.66 -9.77 13.90
C GLU A 22 -6.91 -10.98 14.50
N ASP A 23 -7.32 -12.20 14.16
CA ASP A 23 -6.74 -13.44 14.71
C ASP A 23 -6.82 -14.58 13.70
N SER A 24 -5.68 -15.00 13.14
CA SER A 24 -5.64 -16.05 12.13
C SER A 24 -6.12 -17.41 12.66
N ALA A 25 -6.07 -17.65 13.97
CA ALA A 25 -6.60 -18.86 14.59
C ALA A 25 -8.14 -18.86 14.70
N MET A 26 -8.81 -17.74 14.40
CA MET A 26 -10.27 -17.67 14.32
C MET A 26 -10.80 -18.25 13.01
N ALA A 27 -10.01 -18.29 11.93
CA ALA A 27 -10.41 -18.94 10.69
C ALA A 27 -10.62 -20.45 10.90
N ASP A 28 -9.67 -21.10 11.57
CA ASP A 28 -9.75 -22.53 11.91
C ASP A 28 -10.92 -22.81 12.87
N ALA A 29 -11.21 -21.90 13.81
CA ALA A 29 -12.34 -22.06 14.71
C ALA A 29 -13.70 -21.89 13.98
N LEU A 30 -13.77 -20.97 13.01
CA LEU A 30 -14.96 -20.76 12.18
C LEU A 30 -15.18 -21.92 11.20
N SER A 31 -14.12 -22.53 10.65
CA SER A 31 -14.25 -23.70 9.78
C SER A 31 -14.80 -24.90 10.54
N VAL A 32 -14.33 -25.15 11.76
CA VAL A 32 -14.88 -26.21 12.63
C VAL A 32 -16.37 -25.98 12.89
N VAL A 33 -16.78 -24.75 13.24
CA VAL A 33 -18.19 -24.43 13.48
C VAL A 33 -19.03 -24.57 12.20
N TYR A 34 -18.52 -24.14 11.05
CA TYR A 34 -19.18 -24.26 9.75
C TYR A 34 -19.39 -25.73 9.34
N GLU A 35 -18.38 -26.58 9.54
CA GLU A 35 -18.48 -28.03 9.27
C GLU A 35 -19.46 -28.74 10.21
N ARG A 36 -19.48 -28.36 11.50
CA ARG A 36 -20.36 -28.98 12.50
C ARG A 36 -21.83 -28.55 12.38
N THR A 37 -22.08 -27.44 11.71
CA THR A 37 -23.43 -26.93 11.43
C THR A 37 -23.98 -27.39 10.07
N ASP A 38 -23.37 -28.41 9.44
CA ASP A 38 -23.69 -28.88 8.08
C ASP A 38 -23.81 -27.70 7.10
N GLU A 39 -22.70 -26.97 6.94
CA GLU A 39 -22.61 -25.77 6.08
C GLU A 39 -23.51 -24.62 6.56
N GLY A 40 -23.80 -24.60 7.87
CA GLY A 40 -24.60 -23.57 8.52
C GLY A 40 -26.12 -23.72 8.36
N SER A 41 -26.57 -24.94 8.04
CA SER A 41 -27.98 -25.30 7.97
C SER A 41 -28.57 -25.81 9.29
N ASP A 42 -27.72 -26.27 10.21
CA ASP A 42 -28.08 -26.80 11.52
C ASP A 42 -27.53 -25.95 12.68
N GLU A 43 -28.14 -26.10 13.87
CA GLU A 43 -27.68 -25.47 15.10
C GLU A 43 -26.54 -26.26 15.74
N VAL A 44 -25.65 -25.57 16.46
CA VAL A 44 -24.50 -26.16 17.16
C VAL A 44 -24.48 -25.76 18.63
N GLU A 45 -24.21 -26.73 19.51
CA GLU A 45 -23.98 -26.46 20.93
C GLU A 45 -22.48 -26.40 21.25
N TRP A 46 -22.14 -25.68 22.32
CA TRP A 46 -20.75 -25.62 22.79
C TRP A 46 -20.15 -27.01 23.04
N GLY A 47 -20.96 -27.97 23.49
CA GLY A 47 -20.51 -29.35 23.73
C GLY A 47 -20.06 -30.09 22.48
N ASP A 48 -20.49 -29.68 21.29
CA ASP A 48 -20.15 -30.34 20.02
C ASP A 48 -18.81 -29.87 19.44
N VAL A 49 -18.34 -28.70 19.89
CA VAL A 49 -17.15 -28.01 19.35
C VAL A 49 -16.06 -27.78 20.40
N SER A 50 -16.35 -28.00 21.70
CA SER A 50 -15.43 -27.68 22.80
C SER A 50 -14.09 -28.42 22.78
N ASP A 51 -14.01 -29.53 22.04
CA ASP A 51 -12.77 -30.29 21.87
C ASP A 51 -11.83 -29.68 20.82
N ASP A 52 -12.38 -28.90 19.89
CA ASP A 52 -11.70 -28.40 18.70
C ASP A 52 -11.48 -26.87 18.74
N ILE A 53 -12.26 -26.13 19.53
CA ILE A 53 -12.13 -24.67 19.70
C ILE A 53 -12.08 -24.24 21.17
N THR A 54 -11.48 -23.08 21.45
CA THR A 54 -11.41 -22.54 22.81
C THR A 54 -12.67 -21.75 23.18
N SER A 55 -13.01 -21.73 24.49
CA SER A 55 -14.16 -20.95 24.99
C SER A 55 -14.03 -19.45 24.74
N GLY A 56 -12.80 -18.94 24.62
CA GLY A 56 -12.53 -17.56 24.22
C GLY A 56 -12.87 -17.27 22.76
N GLN A 57 -12.59 -18.20 21.84
CA GLN A 57 -12.95 -18.07 20.42
C GLN A 57 -14.47 -18.14 20.23
N TRP A 58 -15.12 -19.08 20.91
CA TRP A 58 -16.58 -19.20 20.94
C TRP A 58 -17.28 -17.93 21.46
N GLY A 59 -16.80 -17.39 22.59
CA GLY A 59 -17.35 -16.16 23.16
C GLY A 59 -17.25 -14.96 22.21
N ARG A 60 -16.14 -14.83 21.48
CA ARG A 60 -15.96 -13.74 20.49
C ARG A 60 -16.88 -13.88 19.28
N MET A 61 -17.15 -15.11 18.82
CA MET A 61 -18.10 -15.36 17.72
C MET A 61 -19.52 -14.92 18.10
N ILE A 62 -19.93 -15.15 19.35
CA ILE A 62 -21.21 -14.67 19.89
C ILE A 62 -21.19 -13.13 20.05
N GLU A 63 -20.13 -12.57 20.65
CA GLU A 63 -19.99 -11.12 20.89
C GLU A 63 -20.10 -10.30 19.60
N LYS A 64 -19.45 -10.78 18.53
CA LYS A 64 -19.47 -10.10 17.23
C LYS A 64 -20.74 -10.42 16.41
N GLY A 65 -21.57 -11.34 16.91
CA GLY A 65 -22.85 -11.71 16.31
C GLY A 65 -22.70 -12.57 15.06
N ILE A 66 -21.67 -13.40 14.99
CA ILE A 66 -21.53 -14.45 13.99
C ILE A 66 -22.34 -15.68 14.41
N LEU A 67 -22.32 -16.01 15.71
CA LEU A 67 -23.21 -16.99 16.31
C LEU A 67 -24.39 -16.26 16.96
N VAL A 68 -25.60 -16.70 16.64
CA VAL A 68 -26.86 -16.16 17.15
C VAL A 68 -27.62 -17.26 17.88
N ASP A 69 -28.41 -16.88 18.87
CA ASP A 69 -29.22 -17.82 19.67
C ASP A 69 -30.32 -18.45 18.81
N GLY A 70 -30.29 -19.78 18.71
CA GLY A 70 -31.26 -20.61 18.00
C GLY A 70 -32.35 -21.16 18.94
N ILE A 71 -33.05 -22.20 18.51
CA ILE A 71 -34.13 -22.82 19.28
C ILE A 71 -33.59 -23.82 20.32
N HIS A 72 -32.51 -24.54 19.97
CA HIS A 72 -31.88 -25.58 20.77
C HIS A 72 -30.39 -25.33 21.03
N GLY A 73 -29.71 -24.56 20.17
CA GLY A 73 -28.29 -24.19 20.29
C GLY A 73 -28.00 -22.82 19.67
N PHE A 74 -26.84 -22.68 19.03
CA PHE A 74 -26.46 -21.47 18.29
C PHE A 74 -26.46 -21.73 16.78
N GLU A 75 -26.91 -20.77 15.99
CA GLU A 75 -26.87 -20.82 14.52
C GLU A 75 -25.91 -19.75 13.96
N LEU A 76 -25.38 -20.01 12.76
CA LEU A 76 -24.59 -19.01 12.03
C LEU A 76 -25.50 -17.92 11.47
N ALA A 77 -25.24 -16.67 11.85
CA ALA A 77 -26.02 -15.51 11.43
C ALA A 77 -26.11 -15.35 9.90
N ASN A 78 -25.06 -15.76 9.19
CA ASN A 78 -24.99 -15.77 7.75
C ASN A 78 -23.97 -16.82 7.26
N PRO A 79 -24.41 -18.04 6.94
CA PRO A 79 -23.51 -19.12 6.53
C PRO A 79 -22.80 -18.83 5.21
N ASP A 80 -23.48 -18.25 4.22
CA ASP A 80 -22.89 -17.86 2.92
C ASP A 80 -21.71 -16.90 3.08
N ALA A 81 -21.77 -16.01 4.08
CA ALA A 81 -20.70 -15.07 4.37
C ALA A 81 -19.50 -15.72 5.08
N VAL A 82 -19.76 -16.74 5.89
CA VAL A 82 -18.71 -17.54 6.56
C VAL A 82 -17.99 -18.40 5.52
N GLU A 83 -18.73 -19.07 4.64
CA GLU A 83 -18.17 -19.85 3.51
C GLU A 83 -17.26 -18.98 2.64
N SER A 84 -17.76 -17.81 2.19
CA SER A 84 -16.99 -16.89 1.33
C SER A 84 -15.69 -16.42 1.99
N ALA A 85 -15.71 -16.21 3.32
CA ALA A 85 -14.53 -15.79 4.08
C ALA A 85 -13.53 -16.95 4.29
N LEU A 86 -14.02 -18.17 4.50
CA LEU A 86 -13.20 -19.37 4.61
C LEU A 86 -12.56 -19.75 3.27
N ASP A 87 -13.27 -19.63 2.16
CA ASP A 87 -12.74 -19.84 0.80
C ASP A 87 -11.64 -18.82 0.45
N GLY A 88 -11.82 -17.55 0.86
CA GLY A 88 -10.79 -16.52 0.74
C GLY A 88 -9.51 -16.84 1.54
N SER A 89 -9.65 -17.56 2.65
CA SER A 89 -8.52 -17.98 3.50
C SER A 89 -7.84 -19.27 3.03
N THR A 90 -8.58 -20.21 2.44
CA THR A 90 -8.07 -21.52 1.96
C THR A 90 -7.18 -21.39 0.72
N GLY A 91 -7.23 -20.24 0.03
CA GLY A 91 -6.26 -19.86 -1.01
C GLY A 91 -4.89 -19.39 -0.49
N SER A 92 -4.69 -19.25 0.82
CA SER A 92 -3.48 -18.69 1.42
C SER A 92 -2.36 -19.73 1.62
N THR A 93 -1.77 -20.20 0.52
CA THR A 93 -0.35 -20.62 0.54
C THR A 93 0.48 -19.96 -0.57
N ALA A 94 -0.06 -18.96 -1.26
CA ALA A 94 0.72 -18.15 -2.19
C ALA A 94 0.29 -16.68 -2.12
N ALA A 95 1.18 -15.87 -1.55
CA ALA A 95 1.25 -14.42 -1.54
C ALA A 95 0.30 -13.63 -2.46
N THR A 96 -0.41 -12.66 -1.89
CA THR A 96 -0.40 -11.27 -2.38
C THR A 96 -0.96 -10.35 -1.29
N ALA A 97 -0.27 -9.23 -1.04
CA ALA A 97 -0.77 -8.17 -0.19
C ALA A 97 -2.10 -7.66 -0.74
N SER A 98 -3.20 -7.95 -0.04
CA SER A 98 -4.51 -7.37 -0.33
C SER A 98 -4.39 -5.87 -0.21
N SER A 99 -4.60 -5.17 -1.32
CA SER A 99 -4.73 -3.72 -1.33
C SER A 99 -5.93 -3.36 -0.47
N PRO A 100 -5.83 -2.40 0.47
CA PRO A 100 -6.97 -2.01 1.28
C PRO A 100 -8.03 -1.41 0.34
N ASP A 101 -9.26 -1.88 0.47
CA ASP A 101 -10.41 -1.39 -0.28
C ASP A 101 -10.55 0.12 -0.04
N VAL A 102 -10.28 0.91 -1.07
CA VAL A 102 -10.13 2.38 -0.97
C VAL A 102 -11.46 3.12 -1.16
N ASP A 103 -12.58 2.40 -1.25
CA ASP A 103 -13.81 2.94 -1.82
C ASP A 103 -14.77 3.63 -0.83
N ASP A 104 -14.63 3.46 0.49
CA ASP A 104 -15.62 4.01 1.45
C ASP A 104 -15.03 4.93 2.54
N VAL A 105 -14.27 5.96 2.16
CA VAL A 105 -14.06 7.12 3.06
C VAL A 105 -14.16 8.42 2.26
N GLU A 106 -15.33 9.07 2.39
CA GLU A 106 -15.63 10.41 1.89
C GLU A 106 -14.58 11.42 2.39
N GLY A 107 -14.11 12.29 1.48
CA GLY A 107 -13.17 13.39 1.78
C GLY A 107 -12.30 13.79 0.59
N THR A 108 -11.63 12.83 -0.05
CA THR A 108 -10.84 13.08 -1.28
C THR A 108 -10.76 11.82 -2.15
N THR A 109 -11.67 11.70 -3.11
CA THR A 109 -11.76 10.53 -4.00
C THR A 109 -10.58 10.52 -4.98
N TRP A 110 -9.81 9.43 -5.01
CA TRP A 110 -8.82 9.20 -6.07
C TRP A 110 -9.48 9.29 -7.44
N SER A 111 -8.80 9.95 -8.38
CA SER A 111 -9.29 9.98 -9.76
C SER A 111 -9.26 8.57 -10.36
N LYS A 112 -10.06 8.35 -11.41
CA LYS A 112 -10.03 7.09 -12.17
C LYS A 112 -8.62 6.74 -12.66
N TRP A 113 -7.83 7.77 -12.97
CA TRP A 113 -6.44 7.63 -13.40
C TRP A 113 -5.49 7.25 -12.25
N ASP A 114 -5.71 7.78 -11.05
CA ASP A 114 -4.91 7.40 -9.87
C ASP A 114 -5.13 5.92 -9.53
N LYS A 115 -6.38 5.46 -9.58
CA LYS A 115 -6.73 4.05 -9.36
C LYS A 115 -6.12 3.15 -10.45
N LEU A 116 -6.24 3.54 -11.72
CA LEU A 116 -5.63 2.81 -12.84
C LEU A 116 -4.11 2.72 -12.67
N ALA A 117 -3.45 3.84 -12.33
CA ALA A 117 -2.02 3.90 -12.12
C ALA A 117 -1.57 2.99 -10.96
N ALA A 118 -2.33 2.93 -9.86
CA ALA A 118 -2.06 2.03 -8.75
C ALA A 118 -2.11 0.56 -9.17
N VAL A 119 -3.20 0.14 -9.81
CA VAL A 119 -3.37 -1.24 -10.31
C VAL A 119 -2.29 -1.59 -11.33
N ALA A 120 -2.00 -0.68 -12.25
CA ALA A 120 -0.96 -0.88 -13.25
C ALA A 120 0.43 -0.99 -12.60
N SER A 121 0.73 -0.19 -11.58
CA SER A 121 1.99 -0.25 -10.84
C SER A 121 2.19 -1.59 -10.14
N ILE A 122 1.14 -2.14 -9.53
CA ILE A 122 1.16 -3.48 -8.91
C ILE A 122 1.42 -4.55 -9.97
N GLY A 123 0.74 -4.48 -11.12
CA GLY A 123 0.97 -5.40 -12.24
C GLY A 123 2.41 -5.31 -12.80
N LEU A 124 2.95 -4.09 -12.91
CA LEU A 124 4.34 -3.87 -13.33
C LEU A 124 5.33 -4.43 -12.31
N PHE A 125 5.01 -4.36 -11.01
CA PHE A 125 5.84 -4.92 -9.96
C PHE A 125 5.95 -6.45 -10.05
N ALA A 126 4.86 -7.14 -10.39
CA ALA A 126 4.90 -8.57 -10.71
C ALA A 126 5.80 -8.89 -11.92
N GLY A 127 6.06 -7.89 -12.78
CA GLY A 127 7.00 -7.98 -13.89
C GLY A 127 8.46 -8.19 -13.50
N TYR A 128 8.86 -7.91 -12.26
CA TYR A 128 10.19 -8.28 -11.78
C TYR A 128 10.37 -9.79 -11.64
N SER A 129 9.31 -10.49 -11.22
CA SER A 129 9.33 -11.94 -11.04
C SER A 129 9.08 -12.69 -12.35
N ILE A 130 8.27 -12.14 -13.25
CA ILE A 130 7.83 -12.80 -14.48
C ILE A 130 8.65 -12.34 -15.69
N LYS A 131 9.51 -13.21 -16.22
CA LYS A 131 10.37 -12.90 -17.39
C LYS A 131 9.61 -12.43 -18.63
N SER A 132 8.42 -12.97 -18.89
CA SER A 132 7.59 -12.59 -20.05
C SER A 132 7.09 -11.15 -19.94
N VAL A 133 6.58 -10.76 -18.77
CA VAL A 133 6.16 -9.38 -18.49
C VAL A 133 7.37 -8.46 -18.58
N ARG A 134 8.51 -8.89 -18.02
CA ARG A 134 9.78 -8.16 -18.13
C ARG A 134 10.18 -7.89 -19.57
N GLY A 135 10.11 -8.90 -20.44
CA GLY A 135 10.45 -8.77 -21.85
C GLY A 135 9.50 -7.85 -22.62
N VAL A 136 8.20 -7.90 -22.32
CA VAL A 136 7.21 -7.02 -22.96
C VAL A 136 7.40 -5.57 -22.55
N VAL A 137 7.49 -5.30 -21.25
CA VAL A 137 7.69 -3.94 -20.71
C VAL A 137 9.07 -3.42 -21.13
N GLY A 138 10.11 -4.26 -21.04
CA GLY A 138 11.44 -3.97 -21.55
C GLY A 138 11.40 -3.57 -23.02
N GLY A 139 10.85 -4.40 -23.90
CA GLY A 139 10.74 -4.07 -25.32
C GLY A 139 9.94 -2.79 -25.58
N ALA A 140 8.83 -2.57 -24.88
CA ALA A 140 8.01 -1.37 -25.04
C ALA A 140 8.76 -0.08 -24.64
N VAL A 141 9.50 -0.12 -23.53
CA VAL A 141 10.31 1.00 -23.06
C VAL A 141 11.54 1.20 -23.97
N ASP A 142 12.11 0.12 -24.49
CA ASP A 142 13.28 0.14 -25.38
C ASP A 142 13.02 0.88 -26.70
N VAL A 143 11.79 0.86 -27.21
CA VAL A 143 11.41 1.65 -28.39
C VAL A 143 11.69 3.15 -28.18
N PHE A 144 11.57 3.63 -26.94
CA PHE A 144 11.80 5.04 -26.59
C PHE A 144 13.22 5.29 -26.09
N ILE A 145 13.75 4.41 -25.22
CA ILE A 145 15.05 4.61 -24.56
C ILE A 145 16.22 4.04 -25.38
N GLY A 146 15.99 2.99 -26.16
CA GLY A 146 17.01 2.33 -26.99
C GLY A 146 17.75 3.27 -27.95
N PRO A 147 17.08 4.20 -28.67
CA PRO A 147 17.77 5.20 -29.48
C PRO A 147 18.73 6.08 -28.67
N ILE A 148 18.35 6.45 -27.44
CA ILE A 148 19.18 7.25 -26.54
C ILE A 148 20.38 6.41 -26.06
N GLU A 149 20.14 5.16 -25.66
CA GLU A 149 21.20 4.23 -25.25
C GLU A 149 22.23 3.99 -26.36
N SER A 150 21.79 3.90 -27.61
CA SER A 150 22.70 3.70 -28.74
C SER A 150 23.57 4.93 -29.03
N ALA A 151 23.14 6.13 -28.63
CA ALA A 151 23.80 7.39 -28.91
C ALA A 151 24.78 7.83 -27.81
N VAL A 152 24.55 7.43 -26.56
CA VAL A 152 25.37 7.84 -25.41
C VAL A 152 25.78 6.67 -24.53
N PRO A 153 26.91 6.76 -23.81
CA PRO A 153 27.33 5.71 -22.89
C PRO A 153 26.27 5.40 -21.83
N PHE A 154 26.17 4.14 -21.41
CA PHE A 154 25.14 3.69 -20.47
C PHE A 154 25.08 4.49 -19.14
N TYR A 155 26.23 4.93 -18.62
CA TYR A 155 26.25 5.78 -17.41
C TYR A 155 25.58 7.15 -17.63
N VAL A 156 25.63 7.70 -18.85
CA VAL A 156 24.94 8.95 -19.24
C VAL A 156 23.45 8.70 -19.37
N VAL A 157 23.03 7.55 -19.89
CA VAL A 157 21.61 7.14 -19.93
C VAL A 157 21.04 7.12 -18.51
N ILE A 158 21.74 6.50 -17.56
CA ILE A 158 21.33 6.47 -16.15
C ILE A 158 21.23 7.90 -15.58
N MET A 159 22.18 8.80 -15.90
CA MET A 159 22.11 10.19 -15.47
C MET A 159 20.90 10.93 -16.02
N ILE A 160 20.59 10.77 -17.31
CA ILE A 160 19.42 11.38 -17.95
C ILE A 160 18.14 10.84 -17.29
N LEU A 161 18.04 9.53 -17.08
CA LEU A 161 16.90 8.92 -16.42
C LEU A 161 16.76 9.43 -14.98
N ALA A 162 17.84 9.50 -14.20
CA ALA A 162 17.81 10.03 -12.85
C ALA A 162 17.38 11.51 -12.82
N MET A 163 17.84 12.31 -13.77
CA MET A 163 17.44 13.72 -13.90
C MET A 163 15.95 13.85 -14.25
N LEU A 164 15.46 13.06 -15.22
CA LEU A 164 14.05 13.02 -15.58
C LEU A 164 13.19 12.54 -14.41
N THR A 165 13.64 11.53 -13.67
CA THR A 165 12.99 11.03 -12.46
C THR A 165 12.88 12.09 -11.39
N GLY A 166 13.96 12.79 -11.09
CA GLY A 166 13.92 13.91 -10.15
C GLY A 166 12.97 15.01 -10.63
N LEU A 167 12.97 15.31 -11.93
CA LEU A 167 12.14 16.36 -12.51
C LEU A 167 10.66 16.03 -12.42
N TYR A 168 10.22 14.86 -12.93
CA TYR A 168 8.80 14.50 -12.84
C TYR A 168 8.39 14.24 -11.40
N SER A 169 9.25 13.69 -10.55
CA SER A 169 8.92 13.47 -9.13
C SER A 169 8.65 14.80 -8.43
N THR A 170 9.43 15.84 -8.76
CA THR A 170 9.21 17.17 -8.21
C THR A 170 7.93 17.81 -8.77
N LEU A 171 7.68 17.70 -10.08
CA LEU A 171 6.46 18.20 -10.70
C LEU A 171 5.19 17.51 -10.17
N LEU A 172 5.26 16.19 -9.93
CA LEU A 172 4.16 15.43 -9.33
C LEU A 172 3.92 15.86 -7.88
N GLN A 173 4.98 16.10 -7.11
CA GLN A 173 4.83 16.61 -5.75
C GLN A 173 4.20 18.00 -5.73
N ASP A 174 4.65 18.91 -6.60
CA ASP A 174 4.13 20.28 -6.68
C ASP A 174 2.67 20.32 -7.15
N ASN A 175 2.31 19.53 -8.17
CA ASN A 175 0.96 19.56 -8.74
C ASN A 175 -0.07 18.72 -7.94
N LEU A 176 0.37 17.69 -7.21
CA LEU A 176 -0.53 16.77 -6.51
C LEU A 176 -0.56 16.99 -4.98
N MET A 177 0.37 17.77 -4.42
CA MET A 177 0.40 18.09 -3.00
C MET A 177 0.04 19.56 -2.78
N ASP A 178 -1.11 19.80 -2.14
CA ASP A 178 -1.56 21.16 -1.82
C ASP A 178 -0.86 21.65 -0.53
N MET A 179 0.20 22.44 -0.73
CA MET A 179 1.02 22.98 0.37
C MET A 179 0.23 23.98 1.24
N ASP A 180 -0.73 24.70 0.65
CA ASP A 180 -1.54 25.69 1.37
C ASP A 180 -2.50 25.02 2.34
N LYS A 181 -3.16 23.94 1.90
CA LYS A 181 -3.96 23.09 2.80
C LYS A 181 -3.11 22.54 3.94
N MET A 182 -1.90 22.07 3.66
CA MET A 182 -1.02 21.52 4.68
C MET A 182 -0.65 22.56 5.75
N GLY A 183 -0.43 23.81 5.35
CA GLY A 183 -0.21 24.93 6.27
C GLY A 183 -1.42 25.23 7.16
N ALA A 184 -2.63 25.25 6.57
CA ALA A 184 -3.87 25.45 7.32
C ALA A 184 -4.13 24.32 8.34
N TYR A 185 -3.85 23.07 7.98
CA TYR A 185 -3.97 21.93 8.89
C TYR A 185 -2.98 22.00 10.05
N GLN A 186 -1.72 22.35 9.79
CA GLN A 186 -0.72 22.51 10.85
C GLN A 186 -1.13 23.60 11.85
N GLN A 187 -1.74 24.69 11.37
CA GLN A 187 -2.27 25.75 12.25
C GLN A 187 -3.45 25.25 13.07
N ARG A 188 -4.45 24.59 12.45
CA ARG A 188 -5.59 24.00 13.16
C ARG A 188 -5.14 23.03 14.25
N MET A 189 -4.18 22.16 13.96
CA MET A 189 -3.66 21.20 14.93
C MET A 189 -2.95 21.89 16.10
N LYS A 190 -2.16 22.95 15.84
CA LYS A 190 -1.53 23.76 16.89
C LYS A 190 -2.56 24.46 17.77
N ASP A 191 -3.62 25.00 17.18
CA ASP A 191 -4.70 25.67 17.91
C ASP A 191 -5.51 24.69 18.76
N ILE A 192 -5.80 23.49 18.24
CA ILE A 192 -6.45 22.40 18.99
C ILE A 192 -5.58 21.99 20.19
N GLN A 193 -4.28 21.77 19.99
CA GLN A 193 -3.36 21.43 21.09
C GLN A 193 -3.28 22.53 22.16
N LYS A 194 -3.28 23.80 21.74
CA LYS A 194 -3.27 24.94 22.66
C LYS A 194 -4.57 25.01 23.47
N ARG A 195 -5.74 24.90 22.83
CA ARG A 195 -7.05 24.86 23.50
C ARG A 195 -7.16 23.67 24.45
N GLN A 196 -6.66 22.49 24.06
CA GLN A 196 -6.65 21.31 24.91
C GLN A 196 -5.84 21.55 26.19
N LYS A 197 -4.68 22.19 26.07
CA LYS A 197 -3.85 22.53 27.23
C LYS A 197 -4.56 23.53 28.15
N GLU A 198 -5.15 24.57 27.60
CA GLU A 198 -5.89 25.59 28.38
C GLU A 198 -7.13 25.02 29.07
N ALA A 199 -7.89 24.15 28.40
CA ALA A 199 -9.07 23.47 28.97
C ALA A 199 -8.66 22.50 30.10
N ARG A 200 -7.55 21.78 29.92
CA ARG A 200 -6.99 20.88 30.93
C ARG A 200 -6.50 21.64 32.17
N GLU A 201 -5.87 22.81 31.99
CA GLU A 201 -5.44 23.67 33.09
C GLU A 201 -6.63 24.27 33.87
N LYS A 202 -7.74 24.54 33.18
CA LYS A 202 -8.99 25.05 33.77
C LYS A 202 -9.87 23.97 34.39
N GLY A 203 -9.59 22.69 34.13
CA GLY A 203 -10.40 21.56 34.61
C GLY A 203 -11.80 21.50 33.99
N ASP A 204 -11.96 22.03 32.77
CA ASP A 204 -13.25 22.06 32.08
C ASP A 204 -13.45 20.78 31.26
N GLU A 205 -14.20 19.83 31.82
CA GLU A 205 -14.47 18.53 31.19
C GLU A 205 -15.33 18.65 29.92
N GLN A 206 -16.22 19.65 29.83
CA GLN A 206 -17.08 19.83 28.65
C GLN A 206 -16.27 20.34 27.46
N GLU A 207 -15.40 21.33 27.67
CA GLU A 207 -14.52 21.83 26.61
C GLU A 207 -13.49 20.76 26.18
N MET A 208 -13.03 19.92 27.10
CA MET A 208 -12.17 18.78 26.77
C MET A 208 -12.87 17.74 25.86
N GLU A 209 -14.17 17.51 26.05
CA GLU A 209 -14.95 16.59 25.22
C GLU A 209 -15.20 17.16 23.81
N ARG A 210 -15.52 18.45 23.70
CA ARG A 210 -15.64 19.14 22.40
C ARG A 210 -14.33 19.14 21.62
N ILE A 211 -13.20 19.36 22.30
CA ILE A 211 -11.87 19.30 21.68
C ILE A 211 -11.53 17.89 21.21
N ARG A 212 -12.00 16.84 21.89
CA ARG A 212 -11.82 15.45 21.42
C ARG A 212 -12.63 15.16 20.16
N GLU A 213 -13.87 15.65 20.07
CA GLU A 213 -14.67 15.52 18.85
C GLU A 213 -13.99 16.23 17.67
N GLU A 214 -13.52 17.46 17.86
CA GLU A 214 -12.76 18.18 16.84
C GLU A 214 -11.44 17.48 16.46
N GLN A 215 -10.76 16.81 17.41
CA GLN A 215 -9.59 15.98 17.12
C GLN A 215 -9.95 14.77 16.26
N MET A 216 -11.14 14.16 16.49
CA MET A 216 -11.63 13.04 15.71
C MET A 216 -12.00 13.46 14.28
N GLU A 217 -12.66 14.61 14.11
CA GLU A 217 -12.92 15.22 12.79
C GLU A 217 -11.60 15.54 12.07
N ALA A 218 -10.62 16.11 12.78
CA ALA A 218 -9.28 16.37 12.25
C ALA A 218 -8.51 15.09 11.88
N MET A 219 -8.79 13.95 12.52
CA MET A 219 -8.25 12.65 12.12
C MET A 219 -8.87 12.13 10.81
N GLY A 220 -10.17 12.34 10.59
CA GLY A 220 -10.82 12.03 9.30
C GLY A 220 -10.19 12.82 8.16
N ASP A 221 -9.94 14.11 8.40
CA ASP A 221 -9.21 14.99 7.49
C ASP A 221 -7.75 14.53 7.25
N GLN A 222 -7.09 13.99 8.26
CA GLN A 222 -5.73 13.42 8.14
C GLN A 222 -5.72 12.20 7.19
N MET A 223 -6.80 11.42 7.14
CA MET A 223 -6.95 10.32 6.19
C MET A 223 -7.12 10.82 4.75
N GLY A 224 -7.83 11.94 4.55
CA GLY A 224 -7.89 12.65 3.27
C GLY A 224 -6.51 13.16 2.81
N MET A 225 -5.72 13.69 3.74
CA MET A 225 -4.34 14.11 3.48
C MET A 225 -3.41 12.94 3.13
N PHE A 226 -3.58 11.79 3.78
CA PHE A 226 -2.86 10.57 3.42
C PHE A 226 -3.16 10.20 1.97
N LYS A 227 -4.44 10.22 1.55
CA LYS A 227 -4.80 9.97 0.14
C LYS A 227 -4.14 10.96 -0.83
N GLU A 228 -3.98 12.24 -0.44
CA GLU A 228 -3.26 13.25 -1.24
C GLU A 228 -1.74 12.98 -1.27
N GLN A 229 -1.12 12.53 -0.18
CA GLN A 229 0.30 12.15 -0.14
C GLN A 229 0.61 10.85 -0.91
N PHE A 230 -0.34 9.91 -0.96
CA PHE A 230 -0.18 8.65 -1.69
C PHE A 230 -0.26 8.84 -3.19
N ARG A 231 -1.00 9.85 -3.66
CA ARG A 231 -1.17 10.13 -5.09
C ARG A 231 0.17 10.37 -5.82
N PRO A 232 1.05 11.29 -5.39
CA PRO A 232 2.35 11.46 -6.02
C PRO A 232 3.23 10.21 -5.87
N MET A 233 3.09 9.43 -4.80
CA MET A 233 3.85 8.19 -4.62
C MET A 233 3.46 7.13 -5.65
N VAL A 234 2.15 6.88 -5.84
CA VAL A 234 1.64 5.93 -6.83
C VAL A 234 2.07 6.32 -8.24
N TRP A 235 1.91 7.60 -8.61
CA TRP A 235 2.33 8.07 -9.93
C TRP A 235 3.85 8.00 -10.12
N THR A 236 4.62 8.34 -9.09
CA THR A 236 6.06 8.17 -9.12
C THR A 236 6.40 6.70 -9.36
N MET A 237 5.76 5.78 -8.63
CA MET A 237 5.99 4.35 -8.78
C MET A 237 5.59 3.83 -10.17
N PHE A 238 4.44 4.25 -10.68
CA PHE A 238 3.94 3.92 -12.01
C PHE A 238 4.93 4.30 -13.12
N LEU A 239 5.54 5.48 -13.03
CA LEU A 239 6.53 5.96 -14.00
C LEU A 239 7.92 5.34 -13.77
N THR A 240 8.30 5.12 -12.50
CA THR A 240 9.64 4.64 -12.14
C THR A 240 9.81 3.15 -12.41
N ILE A 241 8.80 2.33 -12.10
CA ILE A 241 8.92 0.87 -12.19
C ILE A 241 9.26 0.41 -13.62
N PRO A 242 8.55 0.83 -14.69
CA PRO A 242 8.88 0.41 -16.05
C PRO A 242 10.31 0.75 -16.46
N VAL A 243 10.79 1.93 -16.04
CA VAL A 243 12.16 2.39 -16.34
C VAL A 243 13.20 1.49 -15.65
N PHE A 244 12.98 1.19 -14.37
CA PHE A 244 13.88 0.28 -13.64
C PHE A 244 13.80 -1.15 -14.14
N LEU A 245 12.62 -1.63 -14.51
CA LEU A 245 12.43 -2.95 -15.06
C LEU A 245 13.10 -3.08 -16.43
N TRP A 246 13.02 -2.04 -17.28
CA TRP A 246 13.80 -1.94 -18.51
C TRP A 246 15.31 -1.95 -18.22
N MET A 247 15.77 -1.16 -17.26
CA MET A 247 17.18 -1.12 -16.88
C MET A 247 17.66 -2.49 -16.38
N TYR A 248 16.88 -3.17 -15.56
CA TYR A 248 17.14 -4.53 -15.11
C TYR A 248 17.16 -5.54 -16.26
N TRP A 249 16.26 -5.39 -17.23
CA TRP A 249 16.18 -6.22 -18.43
C TRP A 249 17.40 -6.01 -19.35
N ARG A 250 17.80 -4.76 -19.60
CA ARG A 250 18.98 -4.40 -20.41
C ARG A 250 20.30 -4.79 -19.78
N ILE A 251 20.44 -4.56 -18.47
CA ILE A 251 21.65 -4.93 -17.74
C ILE A 251 21.72 -6.44 -17.56
N GLY A 252 20.57 -7.13 -17.49
CA GLY A 252 20.48 -8.58 -17.36
C GLY A 252 20.95 -9.37 -18.59
N THR A 253 20.91 -10.69 -18.47
CA THR A 253 21.48 -11.65 -19.45
C THR A 253 20.73 -11.78 -20.77
N ASP A 254 19.54 -11.19 -20.90
CA ASP A 254 18.56 -11.64 -21.91
C ASP A 254 18.64 -10.92 -23.26
N THR A 255 19.22 -9.71 -23.36
CA THR A 255 19.06 -8.87 -24.58
C THR A 255 20.28 -8.14 -25.12
N GLY A 256 21.47 -8.41 -24.59
CA GLY A 256 22.70 -7.83 -25.10
C GLY A 256 23.30 -6.81 -24.15
N ALA A 257 24.62 -6.88 -24.04
CA ALA A 257 25.37 -6.19 -23.03
C ALA A 257 25.40 -4.68 -23.27
N VAL A 258 24.99 -3.91 -22.26
CA VAL A 258 25.12 -2.45 -22.20
C VAL A 258 26.53 -1.99 -22.55
N VAL A 259 26.65 -0.86 -23.25
CA VAL A 259 27.95 -0.32 -23.69
C VAL A 259 28.21 1.05 -23.01
N PRO A 260 29.36 1.23 -22.32
CA PRO A 260 30.34 0.23 -21.92
C PRO A 260 29.77 -0.77 -20.89
N GLN A 261 30.26 -2.00 -20.92
CA GLN A 261 29.83 -3.09 -20.03
C GLN A 261 30.26 -2.87 -18.57
N GLN A 262 31.18 -1.95 -18.35
CA GLN A 262 31.81 -1.68 -17.07
C GLN A 262 31.77 -0.17 -16.78
N ILE A 263 31.64 0.15 -15.50
CA ILE A 263 31.79 1.51 -14.97
C ILE A 263 33.09 1.58 -14.16
N ILE A 264 33.81 2.68 -14.30
CA ILE A 264 35.01 2.93 -13.49
C ILE A 264 34.57 3.64 -12.21
N ILE A 265 34.69 2.95 -11.08
CA ILE A 265 34.40 3.54 -9.76
C ILE A 265 35.74 3.67 -9.01
N PRO A 266 36.29 4.89 -8.87
CA PRO A 266 37.62 5.10 -8.28
C PRO A 266 37.74 4.57 -6.85
N MET A 267 36.65 4.64 -6.08
CA MET A 267 36.60 4.16 -4.69
C MET A 267 36.52 2.63 -4.57
N ALA A 268 36.15 1.93 -5.65
CA ALA A 268 35.99 0.47 -5.70
C ALA A 268 37.17 -0.25 -6.38
N GLY A 269 38.22 0.48 -6.76
CA GLY A 269 39.48 -0.11 -7.23
C GLY A 269 39.57 -0.41 -8.72
N GLY A 270 38.62 0.01 -9.57
CA GLY A 270 38.78 -0.15 -11.04
C GLY A 270 37.49 -0.19 -11.86
N PRO A 271 37.58 -0.64 -13.12
CA PRO A 271 36.43 -0.92 -13.96
C PRO A 271 35.71 -2.18 -13.47
N ILE A 272 34.41 -2.06 -13.18
CA ILE A 272 33.57 -3.13 -12.65
C ILE A 272 32.32 -3.30 -13.52
N PRO A 273 31.87 -4.54 -13.79
CA PRO A 273 30.63 -4.78 -14.52
C PRO A 273 29.42 -4.18 -13.80
N TRP A 274 28.42 -3.76 -14.56
CA TRP A 274 27.20 -3.17 -13.99
C TRP A 274 26.47 -4.10 -13.02
N GLN A 275 26.55 -5.42 -13.24
CA GLN A 275 25.93 -6.43 -12.39
C GLN A 275 26.71 -6.74 -11.11
N GLU A 276 27.97 -6.29 -10.99
CA GLU A 276 28.82 -6.61 -9.85
C GLU A 276 28.33 -5.88 -8.59
N GLY A 277 28.25 -6.62 -7.48
CA GLY A 277 27.90 -6.08 -6.17
C GLY A 277 29.09 -5.35 -5.56
N ILE A 278 28.99 -4.03 -5.38
CA ILE A 278 30.07 -3.21 -4.79
C ILE A 278 29.90 -3.09 -3.27
N LEU A 279 28.65 -2.92 -2.82
CA LEU A 279 28.27 -2.70 -1.42
C LEU A 279 27.18 -3.71 -1.05
N GLY A 280 27.61 -4.92 -0.67
CA GLY A 280 26.71 -6.03 -0.34
C GLY A 280 25.94 -6.53 -1.57
N PRO A 281 24.63 -6.84 -1.46
CA PRO A 281 23.83 -7.31 -2.60
C PRO A 281 23.50 -6.20 -3.63
N MET A 282 23.92 -4.95 -3.39
CA MET A 282 23.63 -3.83 -4.27
C MET A 282 24.59 -3.80 -5.46
N GLN A 283 24.03 -3.97 -6.66
CA GLN A 283 24.75 -3.95 -7.92
C GLN A 283 25.24 -2.54 -8.29
N ALA A 284 26.31 -2.44 -9.06
CA ALA A 284 26.95 -1.19 -9.44
C ALA A 284 26.00 -0.19 -10.11
N TRP A 285 25.06 -0.66 -10.94
CA TRP A 285 24.07 0.21 -11.58
C TRP A 285 23.09 0.83 -10.60
N ILE A 286 22.69 0.10 -9.55
CA ILE A 286 21.79 0.59 -8.50
C ILE A 286 22.49 1.71 -7.73
N ILE A 287 23.76 1.50 -7.37
CA ILE A 287 24.56 2.47 -6.64
C ILE A 287 24.76 3.73 -7.47
N TRP A 288 25.09 3.58 -8.75
CA TRP A 288 25.25 4.71 -9.66
C TRP A 288 23.94 5.49 -9.85
N TYR A 289 22.83 4.79 -10.10
CA TYR A 289 21.51 5.41 -10.19
C TYR A 289 21.17 6.15 -8.90
N PHE A 290 21.37 5.53 -7.73
CA PHE A 290 21.08 6.15 -6.43
C PHE A 290 21.91 7.41 -6.21
N LEU A 291 23.22 7.36 -6.51
CA LEU A 291 24.12 8.50 -6.38
C LEU A 291 23.68 9.65 -7.29
N CYS A 292 23.37 9.37 -8.56
CA CYS A 292 22.86 10.37 -9.48
C CYS A 292 21.50 10.91 -9.03
N SER A 293 20.55 10.05 -8.67
CA SER A 293 19.21 10.41 -8.22
C SER A 293 19.27 11.30 -6.98
N MET A 294 20.09 10.96 -5.99
CA MET A 294 20.28 11.77 -4.78
C MET A 294 20.88 13.12 -5.14
N ALA A 295 21.94 13.17 -5.96
CA ALA A 295 22.56 14.43 -6.38
C ALA A 295 21.58 15.32 -7.14
N PHE A 296 20.84 14.78 -8.12
CA PHE A 296 19.85 15.52 -8.89
C PHE A 296 18.67 15.97 -8.04
N THR A 297 18.19 15.14 -7.12
CA THR A 297 17.12 15.52 -6.19
C THR A 297 17.53 16.74 -5.37
N GLN A 298 18.78 16.77 -4.87
CA GLN A 298 19.28 17.92 -4.12
C GLN A 298 19.45 19.16 -5.00
N LEU A 299 19.95 18.99 -6.23
CA LEU A 299 20.08 20.08 -7.20
C LEU A 299 18.72 20.68 -7.57
N ILE A 300 17.73 19.84 -7.83
CA ILE A 300 16.37 20.26 -8.21
C ILE A 300 15.69 20.97 -7.05
N ARG A 301 15.76 20.43 -5.83
CA ARG A 301 15.23 21.09 -4.62
C ARG A 301 15.83 22.47 -4.42
N LYS A 302 17.15 22.59 -4.61
CA LYS A 302 17.86 23.87 -4.47
C LYS A 302 17.55 24.85 -5.61
N ALA A 303 17.40 24.35 -6.84
CA ALA A 303 17.07 25.17 -8.01
C ALA A 303 15.63 25.70 -7.96
N LEU A 304 14.69 24.90 -7.44
CA LEU A 304 13.28 25.27 -7.30
C LEU A 304 12.97 25.97 -5.96
N ASN A 305 13.98 26.19 -5.12
CA ASN A 305 13.84 26.81 -3.79
C ASN A 305 12.71 26.21 -2.93
N ILE A 306 12.47 24.90 -3.06
CA ILE A 306 11.43 24.20 -2.30
C ILE A 306 12.00 23.96 -0.89
N GLN A 307 11.70 24.89 0.02
CA GLN A 307 12.03 24.76 1.43
C GLN A 307 11.08 23.73 2.08
N THR A 308 11.52 22.49 2.22
CA THR A 308 10.79 21.46 2.98
C THR A 308 11.09 21.51 4.49
N THR A 309 11.63 22.61 4.99
CA THR A 309 11.87 22.80 6.43
C THR A 309 11.16 24.06 6.87
N PRO A 310 10.05 23.95 7.64
CA PRO A 310 9.49 25.11 8.29
C PRO A 310 10.53 25.61 9.30
N THR A 311 10.85 26.90 9.25
CA THR A 311 11.52 27.59 10.36
C THR A 311 10.50 27.87 11.46
#